data_AF-A0A3D1H5U6-F1
#
_entry.id   AF-A0A3D1H5U6-F1
#
_cell.length_a   1.000
_cell.length_b   1.000
_cell.length_c   1.000
_cell.angle_alpha   90.00
_cell.angle_beta   90.00
_cell.angle_gamma   90.00
#
_symmetry.space_group_name_H-M   'P 1'
#
loop_
_entity.id
_entity.type
_entity.pdbx_description
1 polymer ?
#
loop_
_entity_poly.entity_id
_entity_poly.type
_entity_poly.pdbx_seq_one_letter_code
_entity_poly.pdbx_strand_id
1 'polypeptide(L)' 'FELWRAAVGANANVKMQSYANLTHLFTPTKSERPSPADYFSPNNVDFLVIWDMADWIKLVVH' A
#
# COMPACT_ATOMS: atom_id res chain seq x y z
N PHE A 1 -2.60 -10.63 -1.48
CA PHE A 1 -1.13 -10.47 -1.53
C PHE A 1 -0.47 -11.66 -2.24
N GLU A 2 -0.66 -12.88 -1.75
CA GLU A 2 0.03 -14.08 -2.25
C GLU A 2 -0.14 -14.40 -3.73
N LEU A 3 -1.36 -14.28 -4.27
CA LEU A 3 -1.62 -14.50 -5.70
C LEU A 3 -0.77 -13.57 -6.58
N TRP A 4 -0.64 -12.30 -6.20
CA TRP A 4 0.18 -11.32 -6.91
C TRP A 4 1.66 -11.58 -6.72
N ARG A 5 2.09 -11.94 -5.51
CA ARG A 5 3.49 -12.30 -5.23
C ARG A 5 3.93 -13.48 -6.11
N ALA A 6 3.07 -14.49 -6.27
CA ALA A 6 3.35 -15.63 -7.12
C ALA A 6 3.37 -15.27 -8.62
N ALA A 7 2.43 -14.42 -9.07
CA ALA A 7 2.29 -14.09 -10.48
C ALA A 7 3.38 -13.13 -11.00
N VAL A 8 3.78 -12.13 -10.21
CA VAL A 8 4.65 -11.04 -10.66
C VAL A 8 5.80 -10.70 -9.72
N GLY A 9 5.90 -11.33 -8.55
CA GLY A 9 6.88 -10.97 -7.53
C GLY A 9 8.35 -11.25 -7.88
N ALA A 10 8.61 -12.06 -8.91
CA ALA A 10 9.96 -12.30 -9.43
C ALA A 10 10.40 -11.26 -10.48
N ASN A 11 9.51 -10.35 -10.91
CA ASN A 11 9.85 -9.31 -11.88
C ASN A 11 10.68 -8.21 -11.20
N ALA A 12 11.86 -7.92 -11.73
CA ALA A 12 12.77 -6.90 -11.18
C ALA A 12 12.16 -5.48 -11.14
N ASN A 13 11.17 -5.19 -11.98
CA ASN A 13 10.47 -3.90 -12.02
C ASN A 13 9.26 -3.85 -11.07
N VAL A 14 9.03 -4.90 -10.25
CA VAL A 14 7.90 -4.99 -9.32
C VAL A 14 8.41 -5.07 -7.89
N LYS A 15 7.90 -4.18 -7.02
CA LYS A 15 8.10 -4.25 -5.56
C LYS A 15 6.79 -4.65 -4.89
N MET A 16 6.79 -5.77 -4.17
CA MET A 16 5.65 -6.22 -3.37
C MET A 16 5.74 -5.63 -1.96
N GLN A 17 4.74 -4.84 -1.56
CA GLN A 17 4.73 -4.15 -0.26
C GLN A 17 3.38 -4.33 0.44
N SER A 18 3.42 -4.57 1.75
CA SER A 18 2.24 -4.53 2.63
C SER A 18 2.50 -3.55 3.77
N TYR A 19 1.44 -2.92 4.26
CA TYR A 19 1.53 -1.92 5.32
C TYR A 19 0.66 -2.38 6.49
N ALA A 20 1.30 -2.65 7.62
CA ALA A 20 0.58 -2.99 8.84
C ALA A 20 -0.21 -1.76 9.35
N ASN A 21 -1.36 -2.00 9.98
CA ASN A 21 -2.20 -0.96 10.60
C ASN A 21 -2.78 0.09 9.64
N LEU A 22 -2.74 -0.17 8.33
CA LEU A 22 -3.44 0.63 7.34
C LEU A 22 -4.68 -0.11 6.82
N THR A 23 -5.72 0.64 6.49
CA THR A 23 -6.89 0.11 5.77
C THR A 23 -6.51 -0.24 4.33
N HIS A 24 -7.47 -0.82 3.61
CA HIS A 24 -7.40 -1.00 2.16
C HIS A 24 -7.36 0.32 1.35
N LEU A 25 -7.53 1.47 2.01
CA LEU A 25 -7.41 2.81 1.45
C LEU A 25 -6.05 3.46 1.77
N PHE A 26 -5.13 2.70 2.38
CA PHE A 26 -3.83 3.19 2.86
C PHE A 26 -3.93 4.30 3.92
N THR A 27 -5.02 4.32 4.68
CA THR A 27 -5.24 5.26 5.78
C THR A 27 -5.03 4.56 7.13
N PRO A 28 -4.55 5.27 8.17
CA PRO A 28 -4.39 4.68 9.51
C PRO A 28 -5.69 4.10 10.08
N THR A 29 -5.61 2.92 10.69
CA THR A 29 -6.74 2.29 11.38
C THR A 29 -6.32 1.56 12.65
N LYS A 30 -7.26 1.46 13.59
CA LYS A 30 -7.18 0.58 14.77
C LYS A 30 -8.06 -0.66 14.61
N SER A 31 -8.87 -0.74 13.55
CA SER A 31 -9.76 -1.85 13.29
C SER A 31 -8.98 -3.05 12.77
N GLU A 32 -9.24 -4.22 13.34
CA GLU A 32 -8.62 -5.47 12.88
C GLU A 32 -9.13 -5.94 11.51
N ARG A 33 -10.30 -5.48 11.08
CA ARG A 33 -10.94 -5.87 9.83
C ARG A 33 -11.36 -4.66 8.99
N PRO A 34 -11.19 -4.72 7.66
CA PRO A 34 -11.70 -3.70 6.76
C PRO A 34 -13.23 -3.73 6.71
N SER A 35 -13.84 -2.57 6.47
CA SER A 35 -15.29 -2.40 6.40
C SER A 35 -15.66 -1.35 5.35
N PRO A 36 -16.84 -1.44 4.71
CA PRO A 36 -17.37 -0.34 3.91
C PRO A 36 -17.50 0.99 4.67
N ALA A 37 -17.57 0.96 6.00
CA ALA A 37 -17.55 2.16 6.83
C ALA A 37 -16.25 2.97 6.68
N ASP A 38 -15.13 2.32 6.32
CA ASP A 38 -13.82 2.97 6.18
C ASP A 38 -13.85 4.09 5.13
N TYR A 39 -14.67 3.95 4.08
CA TYR A 39 -14.82 4.96 3.01
C TYR A 39 -15.45 6.28 3.49
N PHE A 40 -16.18 6.25 4.61
CA PHE A 40 -16.90 7.41 5.13
C PHE A 40 -16.14 8.11 6.26
N SER A 41 -14.97 7.59 6.66
CA SER A 41 -14.11 8.18 7.68
C SER A 41 -13.06 9.07 7.01
N PRO A 42 -13.12 10.40 7.16
CA PRO A 42 -12.12 11.29 6.55
C PRO A 42 -10.73 11.03 7.14
N ASN A 43 -9.76 10.73 6.27
CA ASN A 43 -8.37 10.54 6.67
C ASN A 43 -7.45 10.77 5.46
N ASN A 44 -6.17 10.99 5.73
CA ASN A 44 -5.14 11.09 4.69
C ASN A 44 -4.47 9.73 4.47
N VAL A 45 -3.97 9.52 3.25
CA VAL A 45 -3.04 8.41 2.97
C VAL A 45 -1.82 8.57 3.87
N ASP A 46 -1.36 7.46 4.46
CA ASP A 46 -0.20 7.47 5.34
C ASP A 46 1.07 7.92 4.58
N PHE A 47 1.87 8.78 5.21
CA PHE A 47 3.08 9.32 4.61
C PHE A 47 4.09 8.23 4.21
N LEU A 48 4.12 7.09 4.91
CA LEU A 48 4.99 5.97 4.53
C LEU A 48 4.68 5.48 3.11
N VAL A 49 3.39 5.37 2.78
CA VAL A 49 2.95 4.94 1.44
C VAL A 49 3.33 5.97 0.39
N ILE A 50 3.15 7.26 0.70
CA ILE A 50 3.52 8.36 -0.19
C ILE A 50 5.02 8.33 -0.49
N TRP A 51 5.85 8.16 0.54
CA TRP A 51 7.30 8.11 0.38
C TRP A 51 7.78 6.88 -0.37
N ASP A 52 7.25 5.70 -0.06
CA ASP A 52 7.56 4.47 -0.80
C ASP A 52 7.24 4.60 -2.30
N MET A 53 6.12 5.25 -2.64
CA MET A 53 5.78 5.54 -4.04
C MET A 53 6.70 6.57 -4.68
N ALA A 54 6.97 7.68 -3.99
CA ALA A 54 7.84 8.74 -4.50
C ALA A 54 9.26 8.22 -4.78
N ASP A 55 9.79 7.38 -3.90
CA ASP A 55 11.11 6.79 -4.07
C ASP A 55 11.12 5.72 -5.17
N TRP A 56 10.07 4.91 -5.28
CA TRP A 56 9.93 3.97 -6.40
C TRP A 56 9.91 4.68 -7.75
N ILE A 57 9.17 5.79 -7.88
CA ILE A 57 9.13 6.59 -9.13
C ILE A 57 10.53 7.12 -9.47
N LYS A 58 11.26 7.67 -8.51
CA LYS A 58 12.62 8.17 -8.74
C LYS A 58 13.57 7.06 -9.20
N LEU A 59 13.43 5.85 -8.65
CA LEU A 59 14.28 4.71 -9.01
C LEU A 59 14.03 4.20 -10.44
N VAL A 60 12.79 4.31 -10.95
CA VAL A 60 12.42 3.82 -12.29
C VAL A 60 12.73 4.83 -13.41
N VAL A 61 12.86 6.12 -13.06
CA VAL A 61 13.12 7.22 -14.03
C VAL A 61 14.62 7.42 -14.31
N HIS A 62 15.50 6.71 -13.60
CA HIS A 62 16.96 6.68 -13.83
C HIS A 62 17.39 5.44 -14.61
#